data_AF-A0LAH8-F1
#
_entry.id   AF-A0LAH8-F1
#
_cell.length_a   1.000
_cell.length_b   1.000
_cell.length_c   1.000
_cell.angle_alpha   90.00
_cell.angle_beta   90.00
_cell.angle_gamma   90.00
#
_symmetry.space_group_name_H-M   'P 1'
#
loop_
_entity.id
_entity.type
_entity.pdbx_description
1 polymer ?
#
loop_
_entity_poly.entity_id
_entity_poly.type
_entity_poly.pdbx_seq_one_letter_code
_entity_poly.pdbx_strand_id
1 'polypeptide(L)'
;MNKKKEAKKKGDTPPIHGIALDKESAQRLTRLGESTGLSAADVIAQALKFWEDKGLTQPTTTPRPTTELPQLERLLKQEHAHLLAQLDKRLQQFAQHPTPDEEEARRVMPEPTRKQLVQEALKLRDEGLSWGRIADLFNRRGQATLSGIGKWHGQTLGHWIRRETGEEP
;
A
#
# COMPACT_ATOMS: atom_id res chain seq x y z
N MET A 1 -14.97 -15.30 69.98
CA MET A 1 -16.20 -14.48 70.08
C MET A 1 -15.97 -13.15 69.39
N ASN A 2 -16.92 -12.77 68.52
CA ASN A 2 -17.30 -11.43 68.03
C ASN A 2 -16.35 -10.54 67.20
N LYS A 3 -16.54 -10.65 65.89
CA LYS A 3 -16.88 -9.60 64.90
C LYS A 3 -16.86 -8.14 65.38
N LYS A 4 -16.13 -7.29 64.65
CA LYS A 4 -16.66 -5.98 64.21
C LYS A 4 -16.17 -5.65 62.80
N LYS A 5 -17.12 -5.59 61.87
CA LYS A 5 -17.00 -5.00 60.54
C LYS A 5 -16.97 -3.47 60.74
N GLU A 6 -16.02 -2.77 60.13
CA GLU A 6 -16.18 -1.35 59.86
C GLU A 6 -15.92 -1.05 58.39
N ALA A 7 -16.95 -0.45 57.82
CA ALA A 7 -17.10 -0.17 56.41
C ALA A 7 -16.14 0.95 55.98
N LYS A 8 -15.49 0.72 54.84
CA LYS A 8 -14.76 1.73 54.07
C LYS A 8 -15.72 2.89 53.77
N LYS A 9 -15.54 3.99 54.50
CA LYS A 9 -16.27 5.25 54.34
C LYS A 9 -16.02 5.76 52.93
N LYS A 10 -17.05 5.72 52.09
CA LYS A 10 -17.11 6.45 50.82
C LYS A 10 -16.93 7.93 51.16
N GLY A 11 -15.80 8.50 50.75
CA GLY A 11 -15.63 9.95 50.74
C GLY A 11 -16.52 10.50 49.64
N ASP A 12 -17.59 11.17 50.06
CA ASP A 12 -18.44 12.01 49.22
C ASP A 12 -17.57 13.01 48.45
N THR A 13 -17.57 12.88 47.12
CA THR A 13 -17.15 13.97 46.25
C THR A 13 -18.37 14.89 46.09
N PRO A 14 -18.29 16.19 46.45
CA PRO A 14 -19.41 17.09 46.21
C PRO A 14 -19.69 17.19 44.71
N PRO A 15 -20.95 17.15 44.27
CA PRO A 15 -21.31 17.29 42.87
C PRO A 15 -21.12 18.74 42.47
N ILE A 16 -19.98 19.04 41.85
CA ILE A 16 -19.80 20.30 41.11
C ILE A 16 -20.41 20.07 39.73
N HIS A 17 -21.59 20.66 39.52
CA HIS A 17 -22.31 20.76 38.24
C HIS A 17 -22.38 19.49 37.39
N GLY A 18 -23.15 18.50 37.84
CA GLY A 18 -23.85 17.53 36.96
C GLY A 18 -23.02 16.66 36.02
N ILE A 19 -21.70 16.79 36.01
CA ILE A 19 -20.78 16.00 35.19
C ILE A 19 -20.13 15.00 36.13
N ALA A 20 -20.52 13.73 36.00
CA ALA A 20 -19.84 12.65 36.70
C ALA A 20 -18.43 12.50 36.11
N LEU A 21 -17.45 13.16 36.72
CA LEU A 21 -16.05 12.98 36.38
C LEU A 21 -15.62 11.55 36.75
N ASP A 22 -14.92 10.89 35.83
CA ASP A 22 -14.31 9.61 36.12
C ASP A 22 -13.23 9.77 37.21
N LYS A 23 -12.94 8.68 37.94
CA LYS A 23 -12.03 8.71 39.09
C LYS A 23 -10.61 9.16 38.72
N GLU A 24 -10.16 8.88 37.51
CA GLU A 24 -8.85 9.26 37.00
C GLU A 24 -8.81 10.75 36.67
N SER A 25 -9.85 11.29 36.05
CA SER A 25 -9.98 12.74 35.80
C SER A 25 -10.03 13.56 37.09
N ALA A 26 -10.74 13.08 38.11
CA ALA A 26 -10.76 13.74 39.42
C ALA A 26 -9.37 13.79 40.06
N GLN A 27 -8.61 12.68 40.02
CA GLN A 27 -7.24 12.64 40.54
C GLN A 27 -6.28 13.54 39.76
N ARG A 28 -6.44 13.63 38.43
CA ARG A 28 -5.64 14.52 37.58
C ARG A 28 -5.91 15.98 37.92
N LEU A 29 -7.17 16.37 38.12
CA LEU A 29 -7.53 17.74 38.54
C LEU A 29 -6.97 18.10 39.92
N THR A 30 -6.95 17.16 40.86
CA THR A 30 -6.31 17.38 42.17
C THR A 30 -4.81 17.63 42.04
N ARG A 31 -4.09 16.81 41.25
CA ARG A 31 -2.65 17.00 40.99
C ARG A 31 -2.37 18.32 40.26
N LEU A 32 -3.24 18.70 39.33
CA LEU A 32 -3.11 19.94 38.58
C LEU A 32 -3.29 21.15 39.50
N GLY A 33 -4.27 21.10 40.41
CA GLY A 33 -4.45 22.12 41.44
C GLY A 33 -3.26 22.23 42.39
N GLU A 34 -2.68 21.11 42.80
CA GLU A 34 -1.45 21.09 43.63
C GLU A 34 -0.25 21.72 42.91
N SER A 35 -0.11 21.52 41.59
CA SER A 35 1.00 22.07 40.81
C SER A 35 0.85 23.55 40.41
N THR A 36 -0.39 24.04 40.30
CA THR A 36 -0.70 25.40 39.80
C THR A 36 -1.18 26.34 40.90
N GLY A 37 -1.52 25.82 42.07
CA GLY A 37 -2.14 26.58 43.16
C GLY A 37 -3.58 27.02 42.88
N LEU A 38 -4.16 26.63 41.74
CA LEU A 38 -5.52 26.95 41.34
C LEU A 38 -6.49 25.89 41.84
N SER A 39 -7.69 26.30 42.25
CA SER A 39 -8.71 25.33 42.63
C SER A 39 -9.18 24.54 41.40
N ALA A 40 -9.64 23.31 41.59
CA ALA A 40 -10.17 22.50 40.49
C ALA A 40 -11.32 23.21 39.74
N ALA A 41 -12.10 24.05 40.43
CA ALA A 41 -13.15 24.85 39.83
C ALA A 41 -12.59 25.95 38.90
N ASP A 42 -11.49 26.60 39.30
CA ASP A 42 -10.85 27.65 38.50
C ASP A 42 -10.17 27.08 37.25
N VAL A 43 -9.57 25.89 37.35
CA VAL A 43 -8.98 25.17 36.22
C VAL A 43 -10.07 24.79 35.21
N ILE A 44 -11.22 24.30 35.68
CA ILE A 44 -12.38 24.00 34.82
C ILE A 44 -12.91 25.29 34.18
N ALA A 45 -13.02 26.39 34.93
CA ALA A 45 -13.48 27.67 34.41
C ALA A 45 -12.53 28.24 33.34
N GLN A 46 -11.21 28.18 33.55
CA GLN A 46 -10.22 28.56 32.55
C GLN A 46 -10.25 27.65 31.33
N ALA A 47 -10.44 26.35 31.51
CA ALA A 47 -10.61 25.42 30.40
C ALA A 47 -11.87 25.77 29.61
N LEU A 48 -13.02 25.97 30.25
CA LEU A 48 -14.25 26.37 29.57
C LEU A 48 -14.08 27.68 28.81
N LYS A 49 -13.45 28.69 29.41
CA LYS A 49 -13.14 29.96 28.75
C LYS A 49 -12.18 29.80 27.57
N PHE A 50 -11.16 28.95 27.70
CA PHE A 50 -10.25 28.63 26.58
C PHE A 50 -11.00 27.97 25.42
N TRP A 51 -11.93 27.07 25.72
CA TRP A 51 -12.73 26.39 24.70
C TRP A 51 -13.74 27.34 24.03
N GLU A 52 -14.27 28.31 24.78
CA GLU A 52 -15.14 29.38 24.28
C GLU A 52 -14.35 30.34 23.36
N ASP A 53 -13.16 30.80 23.78
CA ASP A 53 -12.26 31.63 22.97
C ASP A 53 -11.77 30.91 21.70
N LYS A 54 -11.67 29.58 21.74
CA LYS A 54 -11.30 28.74 20.58
C LYS A 54 -12.50 28.35 19.72
N GLY A 55 -13.72 28.78 20.08
CA GLY A 55 -14.93 28.51 19.31
C GLY A 55 -15.37 27.05 19.32
N LEU A 56 -14.90 26.25 20.29
CA LEU A 56 -15.21 24.81 20.42
C LEU A 56 -16.38 24.51 21.36
N THR A 57 -16.98 25.52 21.99
CA THR A 57 -18.23 25.38 22.75
C THR A 57 -19.42 25.94 21.97
N GLN A 58 -19.87 25.22 20.93
CA GLN A 58 -21.25 25.43 20.49
C GLN A 58 -22.16 24.49 21.30
N PRO A 59 -23.22 25.01 21.96
CA PRO A 59 -24.28 24.16 22.45
C PRO A 59 -24.96 23.51 21.26
N THR A 60 -25.18 22.20 21.38
CA THR A 60 -25.96 21.34 20.51
C THR A 60 -27.20 22.07 19.98
N THR A 61 -27.10 22.63 18.78
CA THR A 61 -28.24 23.23 18.08
C THR A 61 -28.72 22.18 17.07
N THR A 62 -29.95 21.73 17.31
CA THR A 62 -30.84 20.92 16.48
C THR A 62 -30.55 20.96 14.96
N PRO A 63 -30.65 19.82 14.24
CA PRO A 63 -30.22 19.69 12.85
C PRO A 63 -31.00 20.64 11.93
N ARG A 64 -30.24 21.44 11.18
CA ARG A 64 -30.74 22.23 10.05
C ARG A 64 -31.17 21.27 8.92
N PRO A 65 -32.30 21.51 8.22
CA PRO A 65 -32.81 20.57 7.22
C PRO A 65 -31.85 20.42 6.04
N THR A 66 -31.20 19.26 5.98
CA THR A 66 -31.08 18.28 4.88
C THR A 66 -31.40 18.68 3.42
N THR A 67 -31.18 19.92 2.97
CA THR A 67 -31.41 20.28 1.55
C THR A 67 -30.14 20.10 0.70
N GLU A 68 -28.96 20.11 1.32
CA GLU A 68 -27.67 20.03 0.62
C GLU A 68 -27.14 18.59 0.48
N LEU A 69 -27.59 17.65 1.32
CA LEU A 69 -27.21 16.25 1.25
C LEU A 69 -27.52 15.58 -0.11
N PRO A 70 -28.73 15.73 -0.69
CA PRO A 70 -28.99 15.15 -2.01
C PRO A 70 -28.21 15.83 -3.15
N GLN A 71 -27.81 17.09 -2.99
CA GLN A 71 -26.96 17.79 -3.97
C GLN A 71 -25.51 17.32 -3.88
N LEU A 72 -24.98 17.18 -2.67
CA LEU A 72 -23.67 16.60 -2.40
C LEU A 72 -23.58 15.15 -2.90
N GLU A 73 -24.60 14.33 -2.67
CA GLU A 73 -24.62 12.96 -3.20
C GLU A 73 -24.63 12.90 -4.73
N ARG A 74 -25.34 13.83 -5.38
CA ARG A 74 -25.34 13.92 -6.86
C ARG A 74 -23.97 14.33 -7.38
N LEU A 75 -23.34 15.33 -6.78
CA LEU A 75 -22.00 15.78 -7.16
C LEU A 75 -20.97 14.67 -6.94
N LEU A 76 -21.03 13.97 -5.81
CA LEU A 76 -20.13 12.85 -5.51
C LEU A 76 -20.29 11.70 -6.52
N LYS A 77 -21.53 11.37 -6.90
CA LYS A 77 -21.83 10.34 -7.92
C LYS A 77 -21.32 10.77 -9.30
N GLN A 78 -21.45 12.05 -9.65
CA GLN A 78 -20.96 12.59 -10.92
C GLN A 78 -19.42 12.55 -10.99
N GLU A 79 -18.74 13.01 -9.94
CA GLU A 79 -17.28 12.94 -9.85
C GLU A 79 -16.77 11.50 -9.90
N HIS A 80 -17.42 10.59 -9.19
CA HIS A 80 -17.07 9.18 -9.20
C HIS A 80 -17.24 8.54 -10.59
N ALA A 81 -18.37 8.82 -11.27
CA ALA A 81 -18.60 8.32 -12.62
C ALA A 81 -17.58 8.89 -13.62
N HIS A 82 -17.19 10.15 -13.47
CA HIS A 82 -16.19 10.78 -14.31
C HIS A 82 -14.79 10.18 -14.08
N LEU A 83 -14.38 9.94 -12.84
CA LEU A 83 -13.13 9.26 -12.52
C LEU A 83 -13.09 7.82 -13.05
N LEU A 84 -14.19 7.08 -12.91
CA LEU A 84 -14.30 5.73 -13.49
C LEU A 84 -14.17 5.77 -15.02
N ALA A 85 -14.83 6.71 -15.69
CA ALA A 85 -14.71 6.86 -17.15
C ALA A 85 -13.30 7.26 -17.59
N GLN A 86 -12.59 8.09 -16.81
CA GLN A 86 -11.19 8.42 -17.08
C GLN A 86 -10.25 7.24 -16.89
N LEU A 87 -10.47 6.44 -15.84
CA LEU A 87 -9.70 5.22 -15.60
C LEU A 87 -9.97 4.18 -16.68
N ASP A 88 -11.22 3.98 -17.08
CA ASP A 88 -11.58 3.05 -18.16
C ASP A 88 -10.97 3.50 -19.49
N LYS A 89 -11.02 4.80 -19.81
CA LYS A 89 -10.36 5.35 -21.00
C LYS A 89 -8.84 5.16 -20.94
N ARG A 90 -8.20 5.35 -19.79
CA ARG A 90 -6.76 5.09 -19.61
C ARG A 90 -6.45 3.60 -19.75
N LEU A 91 -7.24 2.73 -19.15
CA LEU A 91 -7.08 1.28 -19.27
C LEU A 91 -7.26 0.82 -20.72
N GLN A 92 -8.23 1.37 -21.46
CA GLN A 92 -8.39 1.12 -22.89
C GLN A 92 -7.21 1.65 -23.71
N GLN A 93 -6.63 2.81 -23.36
CA GLN A 93 -5.40 3.30 -23.97
C GLN A 93 -4.20 2.39 -23.68
N PHE A 94 -4.15 1.74 -22.51
CA PHE A 94 -3.14 0.73 -22.20
C PHE A 94 -3.45 -0.64 -22.83
N ALA A 95 -4.72 -0.94 -23.11
CA ALA A 95 -5.17 -2.19 -23.71
C ALA A 95 -5.17 -2.16 -25.25
N GLN A 96 -5.07 -0.99 -25.87
CA GLN A 96 -4.84 -0.87 -27.31
C GLN A 96 -3.37 -1.20 -27.63
N HIS A 97 -3.17 -2.49 -27.92
CA HIS A 97 -2.01 -3.24 -28.48
C HIS A 97 -1.21 -4.09 -27.48
N PRO A 98 -1.21 -5.44 -27.67
CA PRO A 98 -0.69 -6.04 -28.90
C PRO A 98 -1.73 -6.80 -29.72
N THR A 99 -1.52 -6.79 -31.04
CA THR A 99 -2.07 -7.80 -31.95
C THR A 99 -1.48 -9.19 -31.60
N PRO A 100 -2.15 -10.30 -31.92
CA PRO A 100 -1.60 -11.64 -31.71
C PRO A 100 -0.20 -11.82 -32.34
N ASP A 101 0.06 -11.15 -33.47
CA ASP A 101 1.37 -11.14 -34.14
C ASP A 101 2.48 -10.47 -33.32
N GLU A 102 2.18 -9.45 -32.51
CA GLU A 102 3.17 -8.78 -31.67
C GLU A 102 3.54 -9.61 -30.44
N GLU A 103 2.61 -10.40 -29.90
CA GLU A 103 2.91 -11.26 -28.76
C GLU A 103 3.79 -12.45 -29.18
N GLU A 104 3.60 -12.97 -30.40
CA GLU A 104 4.54 -13.90 -31.02
C GLU A 104 5.87 -13.23 -31.37
N ALA A 105 5.88 -12.00 -31.88
CA ALA A 105 7.11 -11.24 -32.14
C ALA A 105 7.89 -10.89 -30.86
N ARG A 106 7.21 -10.67 -29.71
CA ARG A 106 7.85 -10.48 -28.40
C ARG A 106 8.41 -11.78 -27.81
N ARG A 107 7.87 -12.94 -28.21
CA ARG A 107 8.41 -14.26 -27.81
C ARG A 107 9.63 -14.66 -28.63
N VAL A 108 9.79 -14.11 -29.83
CA VAL A 108 10.95 -14.37 -30.69
C VAL A 108 12.09 -13.45 -30.27
N MET A 109 13.20 -14.06 -29.84
CA MET A 109 14.44 -13.35 -29.53
C MET A 109 14.83 -12.39 -30.68
N PRO A 110 15.11 -11.10 -30.40
CA PRO A 110 15.51 -10.14 -31.41
C PRO A 110 16.68 -10.65 -32.24
N GLU A 111 16.64 -10.41 -33.55
CA GLU A 111 17.71 -10.81 -34.48
C GLU A 111 19.13 -10.38 -34.02
N PRO A 112 19.38 -9.15 -33.53
CA PRO A 112 20.72 -8.77 -33.07
C PRO A 112 21.18 -9.60 -31.87
N THR A 113 20.31 -9.85 -30.90
CA THR A 113 20.61 -10.66 -29.72
C THR A 113 20.92 -12.11 -30.11
N ARG A 114 20.17 -12.65 -31.06
CA ARG A 114 20.40 -14.00 -31.59
C ARG A 114 21.75 -14.12 -32.26
N LYS A 115 22.13 -13.18 -33.13
CA LYS A 115 23.46 -13.17 -33.78
C LYS A 115 24.60 -13.10 -32.76
N GLN A 116 24.45 -12.28 -31.73
CA GLN A 116 25.44 -12.18 -30.65
C GLN A 116 25.60 -13.51 -29.90
N LEU A 117 24.49 -14.16 -29.56
CA LEU A 117 24.55 -15.47 -28.91
C LEU A 117 25.15 -16.55 -29.78
N VAL A 118 24.89 -16.51 -31.09
CA VAL A 118 25.50 -17.45 -32.03
C VAL A 118 27.02 -17.28 -32.04
N GLN A 119 27.50 -16.04 -32.20
CA GLN A 119 28.94 -15.76 -32.18
C GLN A 119 29.60 -16.15 -30.86
N GLU A 120 28.95 -15.86 -29.73
CA GLU A 120 29.46 -16.24 -28.42
C GLU A 120 29.52 -17.77 -28.25
N ALA A 121 28.46 -18.47 -28.66
CA ALA A 121 28.40 -19.92 -28.56
C ALA A 121 29.47 -20.59 -29.43
N LEU A 122 29.73 -20.06 -30.63
CA LEU A 122 30.83 -20.53 -31.50
C LEU A 122 32.19 -20.26 -30.88
N LYS A 123 32.43 -19.07 -30.32
CA LYS A 123 33.68 -18.76 -29.64
C LYS A 123 33.95 -19.72 -28.48
N LEU A 124 32.95 -19.97 -27.62
CA LEU A 124 33.06 -20.93 -26.53
C LEU A 124 33.27 -22.36 -27.05
N ARG A 125 32.71 -22.68 -28.22
CA ARG A 125 32.91 -23.98 -28.87
C ARG A 125 34.34 -24.14 -29.38
N ASP A 126 34.92 -23.09 -29.96
CA ASP A 126 36.32 -23.05 -30.41
C ASP A 126 37.30 -23.11 -29.23
N GLU A 127 36.92 -22.57 -28.07
CA GLU A 127 37.62 -22.75 -26.78
C GLU A 127 37.51 -24.19 -26.23
N GLY A 128 36.80 -25.08 -26.92
CA GLY A 128 36.71 -26.51 -26.61
C GLY A 128 35.53 -26.90 -25.72
N LEU A 129 34.62 -25.98 -25.37
CA LEU A 129 33.47 -26.31 -24.52
C LEU A 129 32.46 -27.18 -25.28
N SER A 130 31.83 -28.12 -24.56
CA SER A 130 30.71 -28.88 -25.10
C SER A 130 29.43 -28.04 -25.11
N TRP A 131 28.49 -28.36 -26.01
CA TRP A 131 27.20 -27.65 -26.07
C TRP A 131 26.42 -27.70 -24.76
N GLY A 132 26.53 -28.81 -24.00
CA GLY A 132 25.95 -28.91 -22.67
C GLY A 132 26.53 -27.87 -21.71
N ARG A 133 27.86 -27.68 -21.74
CA ARG A 133 28.52 -26.69 -20.89
C ARG A 133 28.20 -25.26 -21.28
N ILE A 134 28.07 -24.99 -22.57
CA ILE A 134 27.67 -23.68 -23.09
C ILE A 134 26.22 -23.36 -22.67
N ALA A 135 25.31 -24.33 -22.80
CA ALA A 135 23.93 -24.19 -22.35
C ALA A 135 23.84 -23.89 -20.84
N ASP A 136 24.63 -24.59 -20.01
CA ASP A 136 24.72 -24.30 -18.57
C ASP A 136 25.21 -22.87 -18.29
N LEU A 137 26.20 -22.38 -19.04
CA LEU A 137 26.69 -21.00 -18.91
C LEU A 137 25.60 -19.98 -19.26
N PHE A 138 24.88 -20.20 -20.36
CA PHE A 138 23.78 -19.33 -20.78
C PHE A 138 22.66 -19.30 -19.74
N ASN A 139 22.28 -20.46 -19.20
CA ASN A 139 21.31 -20.57 -18.12
C ASN A 139 21.75 -19.83 -16.85
N ARG A 140 23.02 -19.95 -16.45
CA ARG A 140 23.57 -19.27 -15.26
C ARG A 140 23.59 -17.75 -15.42
N ARG A 141 23.76 -17.26 -16.65
CA ARG A 141 23.73 -15.83 -16.97
C ARG A 141 22.31 -15.30 -17.16
N GLY A 142 21.29 -16.15 -17.07
CA GLY A 142 19.90 -15.76 -17.28
C GLY A 142 19.56 -15.45 -18.74
N GLN A 143 20.31 -16.02 -19.69
CA GLN A 143 20.04 -15.79 -21.11
C GLN A 143 18.72 -16.45 -21.51
N ALA A 144 17.81 -15.65 -22.06
CA ALA A 144 16.54 -16.14 -22.56
C ALA A 144 16.73 -17.20 -23.66
N THR A 145 15.84 -18.20 -23.69
CA THR A 145 15.75 -19.17 -24.80
C THR A 145 15.03 -18.55 -25.99
N LEU A 146 15.00 -19.26 -27.13
CA LEU A 146 14.28 -18.81 -28.34
C LEU A 146 12.79 -18.58 -28.14
N SER A 147 12.16 -19.32 -27.22
CA SER A 147 10.76 -19.16 -26.83
C SER A 147 10.55 -18.14 -25.71
N GLY A 148 11.63 -17.57 -25.17
CA GLY A 148 11.61 -16.71 -23.98
C GLY A 148 11.32 -17.44 -22.66
N ILE A 149 11.08 -18.75 -22.67
CA ILE A 149 10.68 -19.54 -21.51
C ILE A 149 11.52 -20.82 -21.42
N GLY A 150 11.95 -21.17 -20.20
CA GLY A 150 12.66 -22.41 -19.92
C GLY A 150 14.18 -22.26 -19.88
N LYS A 151 14.89 -23.38 -20.06
CA LYS A 151 16.36 -23.47 -20.00
C LYS A 151 16.93 -23.94 -21.32
N TRP A 152 18.15 -23.50 -21.62
CA TRP A 152 18.95 -24.06 -22.70
C TRP A 152 19.31 -25.51 -22.40
N HIS A 153 19.11 -26.36 -23.40
CA HIS A 153 19.60 -27.74 -23.42
C HIS A 153 20.68 -27.87 -24.48
N GLY A 154 21.78 -28.55 -24.17
CA GLY A 154 22.96 -28.61 -25.05
C GLY A 154 22.65 -29.13 -26.46
N GLN A 155 21.82 -30.17 -26.59
CA GLN A 155 21.44 -30.69 -27.89
C GLN A 155 20.66 -29.67 -28.72
N THR A 156 19.62 -29.06 -28.12
CA THR A 156 18.80 -28.03 -28.76
C THR A 156 19.61 -26.80 -29.14
N LEU A 157 20.53 -26.37 -28.26
CA LEU A 157 21.45 -25.28 -28.52
C LEU A 157 22.34 -25.59 -29.73
N GLY A 158 23.00 -26.75 -29.74
CA GLY A 158 23.88 -27.15 -30.85
C GLY A 158 23.16 -27.26 -32.19
N HIS A 159 21.95 -27.83 -32.21
CA HIS A 159 21.13 -27.89 -33.44
C HIS A 159 20.74 -26.50 -33.93
N TRP A 160 20.36 -25.62 -33.01
CA TRP A 160 19.98 -24.27 -33.35
C TRP A 160 21.16 -23.47 -33.92
N ILE A 161 22.32 -23.51 -33.26
CA ILE A 161 23.52 -22.80 -33.72
C ILE A 161 23.90 -23.24 -35.14
N ARG A 162 23.95 -24.56 -35.39
CA ARG A 162 24.22 -25.13 -36.71
C ARG A 162 23.27 -24.64 -37.80
N ARG A 163 21.97 -24.58 -37.47
CA ARG A 163 20.95 -24.05 -38.40
C ARG A 163 21.16 -22.56 -38.69
N GLU A 164 21.57 -21.77 -37.70
CA GLU A 164 21.85 -20.33 -37.90
C GLU A 164 23.15 -20.08 -38.66
N THR A 165 24.14 -20.96 -38.55
CA THR A 165 25.42 -20.86 -39.27
C THR A 165 25.38 -21.45 -40.68
N GLY A 166 24.30 -22.15 -41.04
CA GLY A 166 24.19 -22.86 -42.31
C GLY A 166 25.03 -24.14 -42.37
N GLU A 167 25.56 -24.60 -41.23
CA GLU A 167 26.19 -25.91 -41.10
C GLU A 167 25.09 -26.96 -40.86
N GLU A 168 24.37 -27.36 -41.91
CA GLU A 168 23.55 -28.58 -41.80
C GLU A 168 24.45 -29.80 -41.51
N PRO A 169 23.94 -30.79 -40.73
CA PRO A 169 24.69 -31.98 -40.35
C PRO A 169 25.13 -32.87 -41.52
#